data_AF-A0A0D0GJN0-F1
#
_entry.id   AF-A0A0D0GJN0-F1
#
_cell.length_a   1.000
_cell.length_b   1.000
_cell.length_c   1.000
_cell.angle_alpha   90.00
_cell.angle_beta   90.00
_cell.angle_gamma   90.00
#
_symmetry.space_group_name_H-M   'P 1'
#
loop_
_entity.id
_entity.type
_entity.pdbx_description
1 polymer ?
#
loop_
_entity_poly.entity_id
_entity_poly.type
_entity_poly.pdbx_seq_one_letter_code
_entity_poly.pdbx_strand_id
1 'polypeptide(L)'
;MPTALLIISSISAIFACFASLHKDRIKDGHNPRVLRAIRISAFASCMVVAAALLNQHYARQQANALRTAQLRLTVLTSLSGYRVQILDDFTWLLTHSLTTKNYLDYETSRALSISAAGAIPDWQTLVSDVTRSELIKSRSAFDQLQTISRNVLMEAATYPSMVPKPLVDWATATLALEFSDLPRIIDSYHPTPQSVHYAQLTGQAVGAITGGMISSAAFVAK
;
A
#
# COMPACT_ATOMS: atom_id res chain seq x y z
N MET A 1 -6.26 12.04 -24.66
CA MET A 1 -7.73 12.09 -24.84
C MET A 1 -8.40 13.42 -24.46
N PRO A 2 -8.04 14.16 -23.38
CA PRO A 2 -8.74 15.41 -23.02
C PRO A 2 -8.55 16.52 -24.07
N THR A 3 -7.41 16.51 -24.79
CA THR A 3 -7.12 17.45 -25.88
C THR A 3 -8.07 17.31 -27.07
N ALA A 4 -8.38 16.08 -27.49
CA ALA A 4 -9.27 15.84 -28.64
C ALA A 4 -10.72 16.28 -28.36
N LEU A 5 -11.22 16.08 -27.14
CA LEU A 5 -12.56 16.52 -26.74
C LEU A 5 -12.65 18.04 -26.57
N LEU A 6 -11.59 18.68 -26.05
CA LEU A 6 -11.46 20.15 -26.02
C LEU A 6 -11.43 20.76 -27.43
N ILE A 7 -10.72 20.11 -28.36
CA ILE A 7 -10.67 20.51 -29.78
C ILE A 7 -12.06 20.36 -30.41
N ILE A 8 -12.76 19.24 -30.16
CA ILE A 8 -14.12 19.03 -30.68
C ILE A 8 -15.11 20.06 -30.09
N SER A 9 -15.04 20.36 -28.78
CA SER A 9 -15.93 21.34 -28.15
C SER A 9 -15.65 22.77 -28.61
N SER A 10 -14.38 23.11 -28.86
CA SER A 10 -14.00 24.44 -29.37
C SER A 10 -14.40 24.60 -30.84
N ILE A 11 -14.20 23.59 -31.69
CA ILE A 11 -14.66 23.61 -33.10
C ILE A 11 -16.18 23.74 -33.18
N SER A 12 -16.92 23.01 -32.35
CA SER A 12 -18.39 23.07 -32.33
C SER A 12 -18.91 24.40 -31.75
N ALA A 13 -18.23 25.01 -30.79
CA ALA A 13 -18.54 26.36 -30.29
C ALA A 13 -18.29 27.44 -31.36
N ILE A 14 -17.22 27.32 -32.15
CA ILE A 14 -16.93 28.22 -33.27
C ILE A 14 -18.03 28.11 -34.34
N PHE A 15 -18.47 26.90 -34.66
CA PHE A 15 -19.58 26.67 -35.60
C PHE A 15 -20.91 27.26 -35.09
N ALA A 16 -21.21 27.10 -33.80
CA ALA A 16 -22.40 27.69 -33.20
C ALA A 16 -22.36 29.24 -33.22
N CYS A 17 -21.19 29.83 -32.98
CA CYS A 17 -20.97 31.28 -33.06
C CYS A 17 -21.17 31.81 -34.49
N PHE A 18 -20.59 31.14 -35.49
CA PHE A 18 -20.78 31.50 -36.91
C PHE A 18 -22.26 31.37 -37.34
N ALA A 19 -22.95 30.33 -36.91
CA ALA A 19 -24.37 30.14 -37.22
C ALA A 19 -25.25 31.22 -36.55
N SER A 20 -24.91 31.66 -35.33
CA SER A 20 -25.59 32.76 -34.64
C SER A 20 -25.35 34.11 -35.33
N LEU A 21 -24.12 34.40 -35.76
CA LEU A 21 -23.80 35.61 -36.51
C LEU A 21 -24.48 35.64 -37.89
N HIS A 22 -24.67 34.48 -38.52
CA HIS A 22 -25.38 34.38 -39.79
C HIS A 22 -26.90 34.59 -39.63
N LYS A 23 -27.47 34.20 -38.49
CA LYS A 23 -28.85 34.48 -38.10
C LYS A 23 -29.11 35.97 -37.93
N ASP A 24 -28.22 36.70 -37.25
CA ASP A 24 -28.37 38.15 -37.00
C ASP A 24 -28.31 38.99 -38.30
N ARG A 25 -27.74 38.45 -39.38
CA ARG A 25 -27.73 39.12 -40.69
C ARG A 25 -29.04 39.01 -41.48
N ILE A 26 -29.99 38.15 -41.09
CA ILE A 26 -31.22 37.92 -41.85
C ILE A 26 -32.43 38.47 -41.07
N LYS A 27 -33.00 39.57 -41.55
CA LYS A 27 -34.02 40.37 -40.84
C LYS A 27 -35.48 39.85 -40.95
N ASP A 28 -35.78 38.88 -41.80
CA ASP A 28 -37.17 38.48 -42.06
C ASP A 28 -37.55 37.14 -41.41
N GLY A 29 -38.35 37.23 -40.33
CA GLY A 29 -38.73 36.11 -39.46
C GLY A 29 -39.61 35.02 -40.08
N HIS A 30 -40.05 35.15 -41.34
CA HIS A 30 -40.94 34.17 -42.01
C HIS A 30 -40.23 33.30 -43.07
N ASN A 31 -38.92 33.44 -43.27
CA ASN A 31 -38.20 32.67 -44.27
C ASN A 31 -37.85 31.25 -43.74
N PRO A 32 -38.26 30.15 -44.42
CA PRO A 32 -37.98 28.78 -43.98
C PRO A 32 -36.47 28.47 -43.87
N ARG A 33 -35.62 29.23 -44.58
CA ARG A 33 -34.16 29.14 -44.47
C ARG A 33 -33.65 29.62 -43.11
N VAL A 34 -34.26 30.67 -42.53
CA VAL A 34 -33.91 31.22 -41.21
C VAL A 34 -34.31 30.24 -40.10
N LEU A 35 -35.50 29.63 -40.21
CA LEU A 35 -35.96 28.59 -39.27
C LEU A 35 -35.06 27.35 -39.27
N ARG A 36 -34.58 26.89 -40.43
CA ARG A 36 -33.59 25.80 -40.50
C ARG A 36 -32.26 26.19 -39.86
N ALA A 37 -31.76 27.40 -40.13
CA ALA A 37 -30.52 27.90 -39.54
C ALA A 37 -30.59 27.95 -38.01
N ILE A 38 -31.72 28.40 -37.44
CA ILE A 38 -31.97 28.42 -35.99
C ILE A 38 -31.97 27.00 -35.39
N ARG A 39 -32.60 26.04 -36.08
CA ARG A 39 -32.62 24.63 -35.60
C ARG A 39 -31.24 24.00 -35.63
N ILE A 40 -30.45 24.28 -36.67
CA ILE A 40 -29.07 23.78 -36.80
C ILE A 40 -28.18 24.43 -35.73
N SER A 41 -28.31 25.74 -35.48
CA SER A 41 -27.52 26.42 -34.45
C SER A 41 -27.87 25.92 -33.04
N ALA A 42 -29.16 25.72 -32.76
CA ALA A 42 -29.60 25.14 -31.48
C ALA A 42 -29.08 23.71 -31.28
N PHE A 43 -29.08 22.89 -32.33
CA PHE A 43 -28.54 21.53 -32.29
C PHE A 43 -27.02 21.52 -32.07
N ALA A 44 -26.29 22.38 -32.77
CA ALA A 44 -24.85 22.55 -32.59
C ALA A 44 -24.50 23.00 -31.17
N SER A 45 -25.23 23.97 -30.60
CA SER A 45 -25.05 24.40 -29.21
C SER A 45 -25.34 23.27 -28.21
N CYS A 46 -26.35 22.44 -28.47
CA CYS A 46 -26.65 21.28 -27.63
C CYS A 46 -25.53 20.24 -27.66
N MET A 47 -24.95 19.98 -28.84
CA MET A 47 -23.77 19.11 -29.00
C MET A 47 -22.55 19.63 -28.24
N VAL A 48 -22.29 20.96 -28.26
CA VAL A 48 -21.19 21.57 -27.49
C VAL A 48 -21.38 21.32 -25.99
N VAL A 49 -22.59 21.54 -25.47
CA VAL A 49 -22.90 21.32 -24.05
C VAL A 49 -22.73 19.85 -23.67
N ALA A 50 -23.21 18.92 -24.51
CA ALA A 50 -23.03 17.49 -24.27
C ALA A 50 -21.55 17.08 -24.26
N ALA A 51 -20.75 17.57 -25.20
CA ALA A 51 -19.30 17.33 -25.25
C ALA A 51 -18.57 17.93 -24.03
N ALA A 52 -18.96 19.13 -23.59
CA ALA A 52 -18.41 19.78 -22.40
C ALA A 52 -18.72 18.98 -21.12
N LEU A 53 -19.95 18.48 -20.98
CA LEU A 53 -20.36 17.63 -19.85
C LEU A 53 -19.58 16.32 -19.83
N LEU A 54 -19.40 15.66 -20.98
CA LEU A 54 -18.57 14.46 -21.09
C LEU A 54 -17.11 14.73 -20.72
N ASN A 55 -16.54 15.82 -21.21
CA ASN A 55 -15.17 16.21 -20.90
C ASN A 55 -15.00 16.50 -19.39
N GLN A 56 -15.96 17.21 -18.79
CA GLN A 56 -15.95 17.46 -17.35
C GLN A 56 -16.08 16.17 -16.54
N HIS A 57 -16.87 15.20 -17.01
CA HIS A 57 -16.99 13.89 -16.38
C HIS A 57 -15.66 13.13 -16.40
N TYR A 58 -15.01 13.02 -17.56
CA TYR A 58 -13.70 12.36 -17.70
C TYR A 58 -12.60 13.08 -16.92
N ALA A 59 -12.56 14.41 -16.95
CA ALA A 59 -11.60 15.20 -16.19
C ALA A 59 -11.75 14.98 -14.68
N ARG A 60 -12.99 14.91 -14.17
CA ARG A 60 -13.25 14.58 -12.76
C ARG A 60 -12.79 13.16 -12.41
N GLN A 61 -13.04 12.18 -13.27
CA GLN A 61 -12.58 10.81 -13.05
C GLN A 61 -11.04 10.75 -13.00
N GLN A 62 -10.35 11.39 -13.94
CA GLN A 62 -8.89 11.44 -13.97
C GLN A 62 -8.32 12.16 -12.74
N ALA A 63 -8.89 13.29 -12.35
CA ALA A 63 -8.46 14.04 -11.16
C ALA A 63 -8.64 13.21 -9.88
N ASN A 64 -9.76 12.47 -9.76
CA ASN A 64 -9.99 11.58 -8.62
C ASN A 64 -9.01 10.40 -8.61
N ALA A 65 -8.72 9.80 -9.77
CA ALA A 65 -7.73 8.73 -9.89
C ALA A 65 -6.33 9.22 -9.50
N LEU A 66 -5.93 10.42 -9.95
CA LEU A 66 -4.65 11.03 -9.61
C LEU A 66 -4.53 11.31 -8.10
N ARG A 67 -5.56 11.90 -7.49
CA ARG A 67 -5.59 12.14 -6.04
C ARG A 67 -5.47 10.84 -5.25
N THR A 68 -6.16 9.79 -5.69
CA THR A 68 -6.10 8.47 -5.06
C THR A 68 -4.70 7.86 -5.16
N ALA A 69 -4.07 7.96 -6.34
CA ALA A 69 -2.71 7.48 -6.55
C ALA A 69 -1.66 8.27 -5.75
N GLN A 70 -1.83 9.59 -5.62
CA GLN A 70 -0.98 10.44 -4.78
C GLN A 70 -1.10 10.04 -3.30
N LEU A 71 -2.34 9.89 -2.79
CA LEU A 71 -2.57 9.44 -1.42
C LEU A 71 -1.94 8.07 -1.17
N ARG A 72 -2.12 7.13 -2.11
CA ARG A 72 -1.50 5.81 -2.04
C ARG A 72 0.02 5.89 -1.99
N LEU A 73 0.63 6.73 -2.83
CA LEU A 73 2.08 6.94 -2.84
C LEU A 73 2.57 7.50 -1.51
N THR A 74 1.86 8.46 -0.91
CA THR A 74 2.18 9.01 0.42
C THR A 74 2.17 7.92 1.49
N VAL A 75 1.11 7.10 1.55
CA VAL A 75 1.00 5.99 2.50
C VAL A 75 2.14 4.98 2.29
N LEU A 76 2.40 4.57 1.04
CA LEU A 76 3.47 3.62 0.74
C LEU A 76 4.86 4.18 1.05
N THR A 77 5.07 5.48 0.88
CA THR A 77 6.34 6.14 1.23
C THR A 77 6.55 6.13 2.73
N SER A 78 5.51 6.42 3.52
CA SER A 78 5.54 6.29 4.98
C SER A 78 5.93 4.87 5.41
N LEU A 79 5.29 3.85 4.82
CA LEU A 79 5.55 2.43 5.11
C LEU A 79 6.91 1.95 4.60
N SER A 80 7.49 2.59 3.58
CA SER A 80 8.80 2.23 3.04
C SER A 80 9.94 2.38 4.05
N GLY A 81 9.79 3.25 5.05
CA GLY A 81 10.75 3.41 6.13
C GLY A 81 10.98 2.13 6.92
N TYR A 82 9.96 1.26 7.01
CA TYR A 82 10.06 -0.01 7.74
C TYR A 82 10.74 -1.13 6.95
N ARG A 83 10.94 -0.98 5.63
CA ARG A 83 11.40 -2.08 4.78
C ARG A 83 12.75 -2.65 5.22
N VAL A 84 13.71 -1.76 5.49
CA VAL A 84 15.06 -2.14 5.89
C VAL A 84 15.03 -2.78 7.27
N GLN A 85 14.32 -2.15 8.21
CA GLN A 85 14.21 -2.64 9.58
C GLN A 85 13.54 -4.02 9.67
N ILE A 86 12.46 -4.27 8.90
CA ILE A 86 11.83 -5.60 8.81
C ILE A 86 12.85 -6.67 8.38
N LEU A 87 13.66 -6.37 7.36
CA LEU A 87 14.67 -7.31 6.86
C LEU A 87 15.80 -7.52 7.84
N ASP A 88 16.30 -6.45 8.46
CA ASP A 88 17.41 -6.50 9.41
C ASP A 88 17.01 -7.29 10.66
N ASP A 89 15.84 -7.00 11.24
CA ASP A 89 15.33 -7.69 12.43
C ASP A 89 15.02 -9.16 12.11
N PHE A 90 14.41 -9.45 10.96
CA PHE A 90 14.16 -10.83 10.51
C PHE A 90 15.46 -11.61 10.31
N THR A 91 16.46 -11.01 9.66
CA THR A 91 17.76 -11.65 9.40
C THR A 91 18.53 -11.85 10.69
N TRP A 92 18.44 -10.92 11.64
CA TRP A 92 19.01 -11.05 12.97
C TRP A 92 18.44 -12.27 13.69
N LEU A 93 17.11 -12.39 13.72
CA LEU A 93 16.41 -13.52 14.34
C LEU A 93 16.76 -14.85 13.65
N LEU A 94 16.87 -14.86 12.33
CA LEU A 94 17.26 -16.03 11.55
C LEU A 94 18.69 -16.49 11.89
N THR A 95 19.62 -15.55 12.01
CA THR A 95 21.03 -15.82 12.31
C THR A 95 21.21 -16.33 13.75
N HIS A 96 20.42 -15.83 14.70
CA HIS A 96 20.53 -16.17 16.13
C HIS A 96 19.37 -17.06 16.62
N SER A 97 18.79 -17.84 15.71
CA SER A 97 17.69 -18.76 16.00
C SER A 97 18.08 -19.82 17.03
N LEU A 98 19.32 -20.33 16.97
CA LEU A 98 19.85 -21.32 17.90
C LEU A 98 19.95 -20.78 19.34
N THR A 99 20.44 -19.55 19.51
CA THR A 99 20.52 -18.90 20.83
C THR A 99 19.14 -18.76 21.45
N THR A 100 18.14 -18.37 20.64
CA THR A 100 16.74 -18.24 21.06
C THR A 100 16.13 -19.58 21.44
N LYS A 101 16.36 -20.61 20.62
CA LYS A 101 15.89 -21.99 20.87
C LYS A 101 16.49 -22.57 22.15
N ASN A 102 17.80 -22.49 22.32
CA ASN A 102 18.50 -23.01 23.51
C ASN A 102 18.00 -22.36 24.80
N TYR A 103 17.72 -21.05 24.75
CA TYR A 103 17.13 -20.35 25.88
C TYR A 103 15.71 -20.84 26.19
N LEU A 104 14.85 -20.98 25.19
CA LEU A 104 13.46 -21.43 25.38
C LEU A 104 13.39 -22.88 25.85
N ASP A 105 14.23 -23.76 25.31
CA ASP A 105 14.34 -25.16 25.73
C ASP A 105 14.79 -25.25 27.20
N TYR A 106 15.71 -24.37 27.61
CA TYR A 106 16.16 -24.25 29.00
C TYR A 106 15.04 -23.82 29.95
N GLU A 107 14.33 -22.73 29.62
CA GLU A 107 13.22 -22.24 30.43
C GLU A 107 12.09 -23.28 30.54
N THR A 108 11.80 -23.99 29.45
CA THR A 108 10.81 -25.07 29.43
C THR A 108 11.24 -26.22 30.36
N SER A 109 12.50 -26.63 30.29
CA SER A 109 13.05 -27.70 31.13
C SER A 109 13.05 -27.33 32.62
N ARG A 110 13.35 -26.06 32.91
CA ARG A 110 13.28 -25.49 34.27
C ARG A 110 11.85 -25.47 34.80
N ALA A 111 10.88 -25.05 33.98
CA ALA A 111 9.47 -24.98 34.36
C ALA A 111 8.86 -26.36 34.66
N LEU A 112 9.27 -27.40 33.93
CA LEU A 112 8.81 -28.79 34.15
C LEU A 112 9.35 -29.40 35.45
N SER A 113 10.44 -28.87 36.00
CA SER A 113 11.10 -29.41 37.18
C SER A 113 10.79 -28.54 38.42
N ILE A 114 9.58 -28.67 38.98
CA ILE A 114 9.10 -27.85 40.12
C ILE A 114 10.04 -27.91 41.34
N SER A 115 10.70 -29.05 41.59
CA SER A 115 11.68 -29.21 42.67
C SER A 115 13.10 -28.71 42.33
N ALA A 116 13.39 -28.45 41.05
CA ALA A 116 14.72 -28.03 40.58
C ALA A 116 14.75 -26.57 40.13
N ALA A 117 13.61 -25.91 39.89
CA ALA A 117 13.55 -24.52 39.43
C ALA A 117 14.26 -23.51 40.37
N GLY A 118 14.31 -23.81 41.68
CA GLY A 118 15.04 -23.04 42.69
C GLY A 118 16.51 -23.44 42.89
N ALA A 119 16.93 -24.60 42.36
CA ALA A 119 18.30 -25.11 42.44
C ALA A 119 19.09 -24.95 41.13
N ILE A 120 18.38 -24.80 40.01
CA ILE A 120 18.94 -24.55 38.69
C ILE A 120 19.24 -23.04 38.57
N PRO A 121 20.51 -22.65 38.34
CA PRO A 121 20.88 -21.25 38.15
C PRO A 121 20.09 -20.59 37.01
N ASP A 122 19.95 -19.26 37.00
CA ASP A 122 19.30 -18.61 35.85
C ASP A 122 20.14 -18.80 34.58
N TRP A 123 19.51 -19.00 33.42
CA TRP A 123 20.21 -19.21 32.14
C TRP A 123 21.28 -18.16 31.88
N GLN A 124 20.98 -16.91 32.23
CA GLN A 124 21.88 -15.77 32.05
C GLN A 124 23.20 -15.92 32.81
N THR A 125 23.23 -16.68 33.91
CA THR A 125 24.45 -16.95 34.70
C THR A 125 25.30 -18.08 34.14
N LEU A 126 24.72 -18.94 33.29
CA LEU A 126 25.37 -20.12 32.72
C LEU A 126 25.98 -19.87 31.34
N VAL A 127 25.57 -18.80 30.67
CA VAL A 127 26.02 -18.49 29.30
C VAL A 127 27.01 -17.33 29.25
N SER A 128 27.76 -17.27 28.15
CA SER A 128 28.67 -16.16 27.89
C SER A 128 27.93 -14.83 27.74
N ASP A 129 28.62 -13.72 28.02
CA ASP A 129 28.06 -12.38 27.83
C ASP A 129 27.64 -12.12 26.38
N VAL A 130 28.31 -12.76 25.41
CA VAL A 130 27.97 -12.69 23.98
C VAL A 130 26.59 -13.30 23.75
N THR A 131 26.38 -14.54 24.19
CA THR A 131 25.10 -15.27 24.07
C THR A 131 23.97 -14.55 24.80
N ARG A 132 24.26 -13.92 25.94
CA ARG A 132 23.29 -13.09 26.67
C ARG A 132 22.89 -11.86 25.84
N SER A 133 23.87 -11.15 25.27
CA SER A 133 23.65 -9.98 24.42
C SER A 133 22.86 -10.33 23.16
N GLU A 134 23.17 -11.47 22.54
CA GLU A 134 22.43 -12.00 21.39
C GLU A 134 20.95 -12.21 21.72
N LEU A 135 20.64 -12.86 22.85
CA LEU A 135 19.25 -13.08 23.26
C LEU A 135 18.51 -11.75 23.51
N ILE A 136 19.15 -10.78 24.18
CA ILE A 136 18.58 -9.45 24.41
C ILE A 136 18.26 -8.76 23.08
N LYS A 137 19.19 -8.80 22.12
CA LYS A 137 18.97 -8.24 20.79
C LYS A 137 17.89 -8.98 20.02
N SER A 138 17.80 -10.31 20.13
CA SER A 138 16.73 -11.10 19.50
C SER A 138 15.36 -10.74 20.07
N ARG A 139 15.24 -10.53 21.38
CA ARG A 139 14.00 -10.02 21.99
C ARG A 139 13.64 -8.64 21.46
N SER A 140 14.61 -7.73 21.44
CA SER A 140 14.42 -6.38 20.89
C SER A 140 13.98 -6.41 19.42
N ALA A 141 14.64 -7.22 18.58
CA ALA A 141 14.30 -7.39 17.17
C ALA A 141 12.87 -7.91 16.99
N PHE A 142 12.45 -8.90 17.78
CA PHE A 142 11.08 -9.38 17.78
C PHE A 142 10.08 -8.29 18.19
N ASP A 143 10.37 -7.55 19.25
CA ASP A 143 9.52 -6.45 19.73
C ASP A 143 9.41 -5.31 18.69
N GLN A 144 10.47 -5.06 17.92
CA GLN A 144 10.45 -4.12 16.81
C GLN A 144 9.55 -4.62 15.67
N LEU A 145 9.64 -5.89 15.28
CA LEU A 145 8.74 -6.49 14.28
C LEU A 145 7.27 -6.41 14.73
N GLN A 146 6.99 -6.66 16.01
CA GLN A 146 5.67 -6.48 16.61
C GLN A 146 5.20 -5.03 16.52
N THR A 147 6.07 -4.08 16.85
CA THR A 147 5.77 -2.63 16.80
C THR A 147 5.46 -2.17 15.37
N ILE A 148 6.29 -2.56 14.40
CA ILE A 148 6.08 -2.27 12.99
C ILE A 148 4.74 -2.86 12.52
N SER A 149 4.44 -4.10 12.92
CA SER A 149 3.19 -4.76 12.56
C SER A 149 1.96 -4.01 13.08
N ARG A 150 1.99 -3.50 14.31
CA ARG A 150 0.92 -2.64 14.84
C ARG A 150 0.75 -1.37 14.03
N ASN A 151 1.85 -0.69 13.70
CA ASN A 151 1.82 0.54 12.90
C ASN A 151 1.25 0.28 11.50
N VAL A 152 1.64 -0.82 10.85
CA VAL A 152 1.09 -1.26 9.57
C VAL A 152 -0.42 -1.48 9.66
N LEU A 153 -0.89 -2.20 10.68
CA LEU A 153 -2.33 -2.46 10.84
C LEU A 153 -3.12 -1.19 11.18
N MET A 154 -2.54 -0.25 11.92
CA MET A 154 -3.14 1.07 12.16
C MET A 154 -3.27 1.87 10.85
N GLU A 155 -2.24 1.88 10.01
CA GLU A 155 -2.29 2.50 8.68
C GLU A 155 -3.30 1.81 7.78
N ALA A 156 -3.41 0.47 7.84
CA ALA A 156 -4.41 -0.28 7.10
C ALA A 156 -5.83 0.01 7.58
N ALA A 157 -6.06 0.17 8.89
CA ALA A 157 -7.35 0.58 9.42
C ALA A 157 -7.74 1.99 8.97
N THR A 158 -6.76 2.89 8.87
CA THR A 158 -6.96 4.28 8.43
C THR A 158 -7.17 4.36 6.91
N TYR A 159 -6.46 3.52 6.14
CA TYR A 159 -6.50 3.49 4.68
C TYR A 159 -6.65 2.05 4.11
N PRO A 160 -7.85 1.43 4.21
CA PRO A 160 -8.09 -0.02 4.00
C PRO A 160 -7.76 -0.57 2.61
N SER A 161 -7.59 0.29 1.61
CA SER A 161 -7.28 -0.10 0.23
C SER A 161 -5.92 0.43 -0.27
N MET A 162 -5.20 1.20 0.55
CA MET A 162 -3.94 1.83 0.16
C MET A 162 -2.73 1.01 0.59
N VAL A 163 -2.86 0.28 1.71
CA VAL A 163 -1.82 -0.63 2.22
C VAL A 163 -1.85 -1.94 1.43
N PRO A 164 -0.71 -2.46 0.95
CA PRO A 164 -0.67 -3.71 0.21
C PRO A 164 -1.12 -4.88 1.08
N LYS A 165 -2.02 -5.72 0.55
CA LYS A 165 -2.50 -6.92 1.24
C LYS A 165 -1.37 -7.82 1.79
N PRO A 166 -0.28 -8.12 1.05
CA PRO A 166 0.80 -8.95 1.58
C PRO A 166 1.45 -8.38 2.85
N LEU A 167 1.51 -7.04 2.97
CA LEU A 167 2.05 -6.38 4.15
C LEU A 167 1.09 -6.48 5.35
N VAL A 168 -0.23 -6.40 5.10
CA VAL A 168 -1.27 -6.60 6.12
C VAL A 168 -1.28 -8.06 6.61
N ASP A 169 -1.23 -9.01 5.68
CA ASP A 169 -1.22 -10.44 5.99
C ASP A 169 0.02 -10.80 6.84
N TRP A 170 1.20 -10.28 6.47
CA TRP A 170 2.42 -10.41 7.27
C TRP A 170 2.28 -9.77 8.65
N ALA A 171 1.81 -8.52 8.75
CA ALA A 171 1.69 -7.83 10.03
C ALA A 171 0.70 -8.55 10.97
N THR A 172 -0.39 -9.09 10.43
CA THR A 172 -1.37 -9.89 11.18
C THR A 172 -0.75 -11.18 11.69
N ALA A 173 0.00 -11.89 10.84
CA ALA A 173 0.70 -13.11 11.22
C ALA A 173 1.74 -12.82 12.30
N THR A 174 2.57 -11.78 12.14
CA THR A 174 3.57 -11.37 13.12
C THR A 174 2.93 -11.05 14.47
N LEU A 175 1.82 -10.31 14.50
CA LEU A 175 1.14 -9.95 15.76
C LEU A 175 0.51 -11.13 16.51
N ALA A 176 0.23 -12.23 15.82
CA ALA A 176 -0.30 -13.44 16.43
C ALA A 176 0.79 -14.31 17.10
N LEU A 177 2.06 -13.98 16.89
CA LEU A 177 3.19 -14.75 17.39
C LEU A 177 3.63 -14.25 18.75
N GLU A 178 4.05 -15.18 19.59
CA GLU A 178 4.77 -14.91 20.83
C GLU A 178 6.27 -15.16 20.63
N PHE A 179 7.10 -14.62 21.53
CA PHE A 179 8.55 -14.84 21.47
C PHE A 179 8.91 -16.34 21.60
N SER A 180 8.08 -17.10 22.32
CA SER A 180 8.15 -18.56 22.45
C SER A 180 7.93 -19.31 21.13
N ASP A 181 7.22 -18.72 20.17
CA ASP A 181 6.96 -19.36 18.87
C ASP A 181 8.16 -19.28 17.94
N LEU A 182 9.13 -18.38 18.18
CA LEU A 182 10.26 -18.09 17.29
C LEU A 182 11.00 -19.33 16.77
N PRO A 183 11.35 -20.34 17.59
CA PRO A 183 12.05 -21.54 17.10
C PRO A 183 11.25 -22.33 16.06
N ARG A 184 9.92 -22.17 16.02
CA ARG A 184 9.05 -22.86 15.07
C ARG A 184 8.95 -22.13 13.73
N ILE A 185 8.98 -20.79 13.78
CA ILE A 185 8.74 -19.89 12.64
C ILE A 185 10.02 -19.27 12.06
N ILE A 186 11.12 -19.30 12.79
CA ILE A 186 12.43 -18.78 12.40
C ILE A 186 13.47 -19.83 12.84
N ASP A 187 13.72 -20.79 11.94
CA ASP A 187 14.76 -21.81 12.10
C ASP A 187 15.62 -21.82 10.83
N SER A 188 16.89 -21.43 10.98
CA SER A 188 17.87 -21.38 9.90
C SER A 188 18.56 -22.73 9.65
N TYR A 189 18.46 -23.67 10.60
CA TYR A 189 19.14 -24.96 10.55
C TYR A 189 18.20 -26.08 10.13
N HIS A 190 16.93 -26.02 10.55
CA HIS A 190 15.90 -27.01 10.23
C HIS A 190 14.63 -26.31 9.74
N PRO A 191 14.61 -25.82 8.48
CA PRO A 191 13.45 -25.12 7.94
C PRO A 191 12.21 -26.03 7.97
N THR A 192 11.20 -25.61 8.73
CA THR A 192 9.89 -26.26 8.79
C THR A 192 8.97 -25.64 7.75
N PRO A 193 7.85 -26.29 7.37
CA PRO A 193 6.85 -25.67 6.50
C PRO A 193 6.37 -24.31 7.03
N GLN A 194 6.31 -24.12 8.35
CA GLN A 194 5.90 -22.88 8.98
C GLN A 194 6.97 -21.79 8.90
N SER A 195 8.26 -22.15 9.09
CA SER A 195 9.34 -21.17 8.95
C SER A 195 9.53 -20.71 7.51
N VAL A 196 9.39 -21.62 6.55
CA VAL A 196 9.39 -21.29 5.12
C VAL A 196 8.22 -20.37 4.78
N HIS A 197 7.02 -20.67 5.29
CA HIS A 197 5.85 -19.84 5.05
C HIS A 197 6.01 -18.42 5.62
N TYR A 198 6.52 -18.30 6.85
CA TYR A 198 6.75 -16.99 7.47
C TYR A 198 7.84 -16.18 6.75
N ALA A 199 8.91 -16.83 6.28
CA ALA A 199 9.93 -16.21 5.45
C ALA A 199 9.36 -15.71 4.11
N GLN A 200 8.47 -16.50 3.47
CA GLN A 200 7.76 -16.10 2.26
C GLN A 200 6.85 -14.90 2.50
N LEU A 201 6.07 -14.89 3.58
CA LEU A 201 5.24 -13.74 3.96
C LEU A 201 6.07 -12.48 4.15
N THR A 202 7.19 -12.59 4.86
CA THR A 202 8.13 -11.47 5.08
C THR A 202 8.68 -10.95 3.76
N GLY A 203 9.13 -11.84 2.86
CA GLY A 203 9.62 -11.46 1.53
C GLY A 203 8.56 -10.79 0.66
N GLN A 204 7.32 -11.31 0.66
CA GLN A 204 6.20 -10.74 -0.08
C GLN A 204 5.80 -9.36 0.46
N ALA A 205 5.79 -9.17 1.79
CA ALA A 205 5.50 -7.90 2.43
C ALA A 205 6.49 -6.80 2.01
N VAL A 206 7.79 -7.09 2.10
CA VAL A 206 8.88 -6.19 1.70
C VAL A 206 8.84 -5.90 0.18
N GLY A 207 8.57 -6.93 -0.63
CA GLY A 207 8.42 -6.80 -2.08
C GLY A 207 7.21 -5.93 -2.46
N ALA A 208 6.08 -6.09 -1.78
CA ALA A 208 4.85 -5.36 -2.05
C ALA A 208 4.97 -3.86 -1.78
N ILE A 209 5.73 -3.46 -0.76
CA ILE A 209 6.06 -2.05 -0.51
C ILE A 209 6.81 -1.46 -1.71
N THR A 210 7.83 -2.18 -2.19
CA THR A 210 8.69 -1.72 -3.29
C THR A 210 7.93 -1.66 -4.62
N GLY A 211 7.18 -2.71 -4.97
CA GLY A 211 6.40 -2.77 -6.21
C GLY A 211 5.23 -1.77 -6.23
N GLY A 212 4.58 -1.56 -5.09
CA GLY A 212 3.49 -0.59 -4.95
C GLY A 212 3.93 0.86 -5.21
N MET A 213 5.13 1.24 -4.73
CA MET A 213 5.68 2.57 -4.95
C MET A 213 5.98 2.83 -6.42
N ILE A 214 6.65 1.89 -7.10
CA ILE A 214 7.01 2.02 -8.52
C ILE A 214 5.75 2.18 -9.39
N SER A 215 4.73 1.35 -9.13
CA SER A 215 3.45 1.41 -9.87
C SER A 215 2.71 2.73 -9.64
N SER A 216 2.66 3.22 -8.39
CA SER A 216 1.97 4.46 -8.05
C SER A 216 2.71 5.69 -8.58
N ALA A 217 4.05 5.71 -8.51
CA ALA A 217 4.88 6.77 -9.07
C ALA A 217 4.76 6.86 -10.60
N ALA A 218 4.76 5.72 -11.29
CA ALA A 218 4.58 5.67 -12.74
C ALA A 218 3.19 6.17 -13.20
N PHE A 219 2.17 6.06 -12.36
CA PHE A 219 0.84 6.63 -12.63
C PHE A 219 0.80 8.14 -12.41
N VAL A 220 1.44 8.65 -11.35
CA VAL A 220 1.48 10.09 -11.04
C VAL A 220 2.32 10.88 -12.05
N ALA A 221 3.32 10.25 -12.68
CA ALA A 221 4.18 10.88 -13.67
C ALA A 221 3.58 10.93 -15.11
N LYS A 222 2.42 10.31 -15.34
CA LYS A 222 1.70 10.32 -16.65
C LYS A 222 0.67 11.42 -16.71
#